data_AF-A8X4N8-F1
#
_entry.id   AF-A8X4N8-F1
#
_cell.length_a   1.000
_cell.length_b   1.000
_cell.length_c   1.000
_cell.angle_alpha   90.00
_cell.angle_beta   90.00
_cell.angle_gamma   90.00
#
_symmetry.space_group_name_H-M   'P 1'
#
loop_
_entity.id
_entity.type
_entity.pdbx_description
1 polymer ?
#
loop_
_entity_poly.entity_id
_entity_poly.type
_entity_poly.pdbx_seq_one_letter_code
_entity_poly.pdbx_strand_id
1 'polypeptide(L)'
;MKTKFGVNITLLRGNHECKNYCNDFKKEIVEKFGLFDCKNLCMKLFAVLPIATRNKRFLFIHGGLASSLQTIEDFNEQYGKTRVVDLV
;
A
#
# COMPACT_ATOMS: atom_id res chain seq x y z
N MET A 1 5.21 3.60 14.27
CA MET A 1 5.65 2.19 14.30
C MET A 1 6.61 1.88 13.16
N LYS A 2 6.18 1.96 11.88
CA LYS A 2 7.06 1.76 10.71
C LYS A 2 8.32 2.63 10.73
N THR A 3 8.24 3.87 11.19
CA THR A 3 9.42 4.76 11.34
C THR A 3 10.43 4.25 12.39
N LYS A 4 9.95 3.60 13.45
CA LYS A 4 10.78 3.08 14.56
C LYS A 4 11.34 1.68 14.26
N PHE A 5 10.61 0.87 13.50
CA PHE A 5 10.95 -0.52 13.19
C PHE A 5 10.90 -0.75 11.68
N GLY A 6 11.66 0.04 10.93
CA GLY A 6 11.56 0.13 9.48
C GLY A 6 11.80 -1.19 8.74
N VAL A 7 12.66 -2.06 9.27
CA VAL A 7 13.02 -3.33 8.64
C VAL A 7 12.07 -4.46 9.03
N ASN A 8 11.54 -4.42 10.24
CA ASN A 8 10.74 -5.50 10.82
C ASN A 8 9.27 -5.45 10.42
N ILE A 9 8.79 -4.30 9.92
CA ILE A 9 7.38 -4.08 9.64
C ILE A 9 7.21 -3.68 8.19
N THR A 10 6.44 -4.46 7.44
CA THR A 10 6.02 -4.11 6.08
C THR A 10 4.52 -3.82 6.09
N LEU A 11 4.14 -2.68 5.50
CA LEU A 11 2.75 -2.29 5.33
C LEU A 11 2.42 -2.44 3.84
N LEU A 12 1.46 -3.30 3.52
CA LEU A 12 0.98 -3.43 2.15
C LEU A 12 -0.17 -2.46 1.89
N ARG A 13 -0.36 -2.09 0.62
CA ARG A 13 -1.50 -1.33 0.16
C ARG A 13 -2.71 -2.26 0.04
N GLY A 14 -3.80 -1.93 0.72
CA GLY A 14 -5.09 -2.56 0.49
C GLY A 14 -5.96 -1.79 -0.51
N ASN A 15 -7.17 -2.30 -0.71
CA ASN A 15 -8.16 -1.72 -1.61
C ASN A 15 -8.76 -0.39 -1.09
N HIS A 16 -8.72 -0.16 0.23
CA HIS A 16 -9.24 1.06 0.86
C HIS A 16 -8.22 2.20 0.89
N GLU A 17 -6.93 1.91 0.68
CA GLU A 17 -5.84 2.88 0.58
C GLU A 17 -5.81 3.52 -0.82
N CYS A 18 -6.93 4.10 -1.23
CA CYS A 18 -7.14 4.74 -2.52
C CYS A 18 -7.97 6.02 -2.43
N LYS A 19 -8.02 6.77 -3.54
CA LYS A 19 -8.64 8.10 -3.58
C LYS A 19 -10.12 8.09 -3.21
N ASN A 20 -10.82 7.03 -3.61
CA ASN A 20 -12.27 6.92 -3.43
C ASN A 20 -12.62 6.79 -1.94
N TYR A 21 -12.05 5.81 -1.25
CA TYR A 21 -12.30 5.60 0.17
C TYR A 21 -11.63 6.66 1.06
N CYS A 22 -10.52 7.26 0.62
CA CYS A 22 -9.90 8.36 1.35
C CYS A 22 -10.78 9.62 1.41
N ASN A 23 -11.77 9.76 0.52
CA ASN A 23 -12.75 10.85 0.62
C ASN A 23 -13.73 10.66 1.78
N ASP A 24 -14.09 9.42 2.11
CA ASP A 24 -14.93 9.13 3.29
C ASP A 24 -14.11 9.31 4.57
N PHE A 25 -12.86 8.85 4.56
CA PHE A 25 -11.90 9.07 5.65
C PHE A 25 -11.60 10.56 5.89
N LYS A 26 -11.77 11.42 4.88
CA LYS A 26 -11.54 12.87 5.00
C LYS A 26 -12.40 13.51 6.08
N LYS A 27 -13.67 13.09 6.23
CA LYS A 27 -14.57 13.65 7.26
C LYS A 27 -13.99 13.41 8.64
N GLU A 28 -13.57 12.18 8.90
CA GLU A 28 -12.93 11.80 10.16
C GLU A 28 -11.64 12.59 10.44
N ILE A 29 -10.78 12.79 9.42
CA ILE A 29 -9.57 13.61 9.56
C ILE A 29 -9.91 15.04 9.98
N VAL A 30 -10.89 15.67 9.32
CA VAL A 30 -11.26 17.05 9.60
C VAL A 30 -11.92 17.17 10.97
N GLU A 31 -12.82 16.26 11.33
CA GLU A 31 -13.50 16.25 12.63
C GLU A 31 -12.53 16.05 13.79
N LYS A 32 -11.56 15.13 13.66
CA LYS A 32 -10.64 14.80 14.76
C LYS A 32 -9.42 15.70 14.84
N PHE A 33 -8.90 16.16 13.71
CA PHE A 33 -7.61 16.86 13.66
C PHE A 33 -7.71 18.28 13.11
N GLY A 34 -8.80 18.66 12.44
CA GLY A 34 -8.94 19.98 11.81
C GLY A 34 -8.00 20.22 10.62
N LEU A 35 -7.25 19.19 10.18
CA LEU A 35 -6.19 19.30 9.19
C LEU A 35 -6.65 18.80 7.83
N PHE A 36 -7.13 19.70 6.99
CA PHE A 36 -7.56 19.36 5.63
C PHE A 36 -6.43 18.74 4.78
N ASP A 37 -5.20 19.23 4.94
CA ASP A 37 -4.04 18.79 4.16
C ASP A 37 -3.53 17.40 4.54
N CYS A 38 -3.88 16.89 5.73
CA CYS A 38 -3.54 15.53 6.14
C CYS A 38 -4.11 14.49 5.15
N LYS A 39 -5.26 14.77 4.53
CA LYS A 39 -5.82 13.90 3.48
C LYS A 39 -4.88 13.77 2.28
N ASN A 40 -4.29 14.88 1.84
CA ASN A 40 -3.37 14.89 0.71
C ASN A 40 -2.06 14.15 1.06
N LEU A 41 -1.60 14.28 2.31
CA LEU A 41 -0.44 13.54 2.80
C LEU A 41 -0.72 12.03 2.88
N CYS A 42 -1.87 11.61 3.41
CA CYS A 42 -2.28 10.21 3.41
C CYS A 42 -2.35 9.64 1.99
N MET A 43 -2.88 10.39 1.03
CA MET A 43 -2.92 9.96 -0.37
C MET A 43 -1.52 9.73 -0.96
N LYS A 44 -0.56 10.62 -0.66
CA LYS A 44 0.84 10.44 -1.07
C LYS A 44 1.46 9.23 -0.40
N LEU A 45 1.17 9.00 0.88
CA LEU A 45 1.65 7.83 1.62
C LEU A 45 1.09 6.52 1.05
N PHE A 46 -0.21 6.45 0.81
CA PHE A 46 -0.85 5.27 0.21
C PHE A 46 -0.31 4.96 -1.18
N ALA A 47 0.02 6.00 -1.94
CA ALA A 47 0.62 5.86 -3.26
C ALA A 47 2.02 5.25 -3.24
N VAL A 48 2.73 5.20 -2.11
CA VAL A 48 4.06 4.56 -2.00
C VAL A 48 4.03 3.20 -1.31
N LEU A 49 2.89 2.76 -0.78
CA LEU A 49 2.77 1.43 -0.18
C LEU A 49 3.01 0.34 -1.25
N PRO A 50 3.79 -0.71 -0.93
CA PRO A 50 3.94 -1.90 -1.77
C PRO A 50 2.59 -2.58 -2.04
N ILE A 51 2.45 -3.17 -3.22
CA ILE A 51 1.25 -3.94 -3.60
C ILE A 51 1.37 -5.40 -3.14
N ALA A 52 2.60 -5.92 -3.12
CA ALA A 52 2.90 -7.27 -2.68
C ALA A 52 4.22 -7.31 -1.92
N THR A 53 4.40 -8.34 -1.11
CA THR A 53 5.69 -8.70 -0.54
C THR A 53 5.89 -10.21 -0.63
N ARG A 54 7.13 -10.69 -0.72
CA ARG A 54 7.41 -12.11 -0.84
C ARG A 54 8.58 -12.54 0.01
N ASN A 55 8.64 -13.83 0.28
CA ASN A 55 9.87 -14.51 0.69
C ASN A 55 10.12 -15.68 -0.29
N LYS A 56 11.08 -16.56 0.04
CA LYS A 56 11.45 -17.69 -0.82
C LYS A 56 10.29 -18.68 -1.11
N ARG A 57 9.21 -18.64 -0.33
CA ARG A 57 8.12 -19.63 -0.39
C ARG A 57 6.74 -19.02 -0.59
N PHE A 58 6.51 -17.79 -0.14
CA PHE A 58 5.19 -17.19 -0.05
C PHE A 58 5.17 -15.81 -0.69
N LEU A 59 4.07 -15.53 -1.37
CA LEU A 59 3.67 -14.21 -1.83
C LEU A 59 2.51 -13.74 -0.94
N PHE A 60 2.64 -12.53 -0.40
CA PHE A 60 1.65 -11.89 0.44
C PHE A 60 1.06 -10.70 -0.31
N ILE A 61 -0.26 -10.69 -0.46
CA ILE A 61 -1.04 -9.66 -1.13
C ILE A 61 -2.31 -9.41 -0.33
N HIS A 62 -2.87 -8.20 -0.42
CA HIS A 62 -4.12 -7.86 0.26
C HIS A 62 -5.33 -8.61 -0.30
N GLY A 63 -5.40 -8.70 -1.63
CA GLY A 63 -6.47 -9.38 -2.35
C GLY A 63 -6.05 -10.77 -2.81
N GLY A 64 -6.17 -11.01 -4.11
CA GLY A 64 -5.84 -12.28 -4.75
C GLY A 64 -5.10 -12.08 -6.07
N LEU A 65 -4.83 -13.20 -6.75
CA LEU A 65 -4.22 -13.20 -8.07
C LEU A 65 -5.26 -12.80 -9.12
N ALA A 66 -4.81 -12.01 -10.10
CA ALA A 66 -5.54 -11.79 -11.33
C ALA A 66 -5.03 -12.78 -12.40
N SER A 67 -5.86 -13.16 -13.36
CA SER A 67 -5.43 -13.99 -14.49
C SER A 67 -4.30 -13.37 -15.31
N SER A 68 -4.18 -12.04 -15.29
CA SER A 68 -3.10 -11.27 -15.90
C SER A 68 -1.79 -11.25 -15.10
N LEU A 69 -1.75 -11.83 -13.90
CA LEU A 69 -0.61 -11.81 -12.98
C LEU A 69 -0.16 -13.24 -12.66
N GLN A 70 0.65 -13.82 -13.55
CA GLN A 70 1.16 -15.18 -13.45
C GLN A 70 2.58 -15.22 -12.86
N THR A 71 3.36 -14.16 -13.05
CA THR A 71 4.74 -14.02 -12.60
C THR A 71 4.91 -12.79 -11.71
N ILE A 72 6.04 -12.69 -11.01
CA ILE A 72 6.36 -11.49 -10.21
C ILE A 72 6.71 -10.31 -11.12
N GLU A 73 7.24 -10.60 -12.30
CA GLU A 73 7.54 -9.64 -13.34
C GLU A 73 6.27 -8.94 -13.82
N ASP A 74 5.16 -9.66 -13.96
CA ASP A 74 3.86 -9.08 -14.35
C ASP A 74 3.39 -7.99 -13.35
N PHE A 75 3.64 -8.19 -12.04
CA PHE A 75 3.35 -7.16 -11.03
C PHE A 75 4.21 -5.92 -11.22
N ASN A 76 5.50 -6.08 -11.54
CA ASN A 76 6.41 -4.97 -11.74
C ASN A 76 6.08 -4.17 -13.01
N GLU A 77 5.60 -4.84 -14.06
CA GLU A 77 5.13 -4.20 -15.28
C GLU A 77 3.83 -3.43 -15.04
N GLN A 78 2.86 -4.04 -14.38
CA GLN A 78 1.53 -3.43 -14.18
C GLN A 78 1.53 -2.30 -13.15
N TYR A 79 2.27 -2.45 -12.04
CA TYR A 79 2.20 -1.51 -10.91
C TYR A 79 3.46 -0.63 -10.77
N GLY A 80 4.49 -0.90 -11.55
CA GLY A 80 5.78 -0.22 -11.53
C GLY A 80 6.85 -1.00 -10.75
N LYS A 81 8.11 -0.78 -11.14
CA LYS A 81 9.29 -1.34 -10.46
C LYS A 81 9.28 -0.92 -8.99
N THR A 82 9.68 -1.82 -8.09
CA THR A 82 9.71 -1.69 -6.61
C THR A 82 8.38 -1.84 -5.86
N ARG A 83 7.31 -2.30 -6.52
CA ARG A 83 6.01 -2.55 -5.85
C ARG A 83 5.87 -3.93 -5.21
N VAL A 84 6.72 -4.85 -5.61
CA VAL A 84 6.93 -6.14 -4.92
C VAL A 84 8.20 -6.03 -4.11
N VAL A 85 8.10 -6.22 -2.79
CA VAL A 85 9.23 -6.08 -1.86
C VAL A 85 9.60 -7.44 -1.29
N ASP A 86 10.89 -7.75 -1.26
CA ASP A 86 11.39 -8.95 -0.60
C ASP A 86 11.46 -8.74 0.92
N LEU A 87 10.88 -9.68 1.67
CA LEU A 87 11.07 -9.75 3.12
C LEU A 87 12.49 -10.22 3.41
N VAL A 88 13.19 -9.45 4.24
CA VAL A 88 14.52 -9.77 4.77
C VAL A 88 14.40 -10.83 5.86
#